data_AF-A0DE26-F1
#
_entry.id   AF-A0DE26-F1
#
_cell.length_a   1.000
_cell.length_b   1.000
_cell.length_c   1.000
_cell.angle_alpha   90.00
_cell.angle_beta   90.00
_cell.angle_gamma   90.00
#
_symmetry.space_group_name_H-M   'P 1'
#
loop_
_entity.id
_entity.type
_entity.pdbx_description
1 polymer ?
#
loop_
_entity_poly.entity_id
_entity_poly.type
_entity_poly.pdbx_seq_one_letter_code
_entity_poly.pdbx_strand_id
1 'polypeptide(L)'
;MNKLSLPTDTIDNEFFNEDAISKSTIQALNNSFDKEQLDEQIERPFTPLDAQVDSIPKEQCRFCKRQFFQGKLALHLRSCTADHPFLKKSNKQKTQLPLTQPVIQPCPYCHKKLRNHQIHALKCLARPKALDKYKVIASINEEEEADETLLQELSSSQPTFLPKIKQRPENLLSRSVPIVKCPSCQKTFEQKAADKHIQLCFRMSSGNKFQRSVFCTNCGSKLANNHKYCGSCGRKRL
;
A
#
# COMPACT_ATOMS: atom_id res chain seq x y z
N MET A 1 9.60 -70.65 -17.22
CA MET A 1 8.72 -69.62 -17.80
C MET A 1 7.59 -69.35 -16.81
N ASN A 2 7.75 -68.39 -15.90
CA ASN A 2 6.71 -68.02 -14.93
C ASN A 2 6.31 -66.56 -15.18
N LYS A 3 5.09 -66.35 -15.68
CA LYS A 3 4.49 -65.03 -15.87
C LYS A 3 3.77 -64.65 -14.58
N LEU A 4 4.35 -63.71 -13.83
CA LEU A 4 3.65 -63.01 -12.75
C LEU A 4 2.68 -62.02 -13.38
N SER A 5 1.38 -62.23 -13.17
CA SER A 5 0.32 -61.27 -13.43
C SER A 5 0.09 -60.41 -12.18
N LEU A 6 0.25 -59.10 -12.32
CA LEU A 6 -0.12 -58.10 -11.32
C LEU A 6 -1.64 -57.86 -11.33
N PRO A 7 -2.28 -57.66 -10.16
CA PRO A 7 -3.68 -57.26 -10.09
C PRO A 7 -3.81 -55.77 -10.45
N THR A 8 -4.75 -55.46 -11.34
CA THR A 8 -5.22 -54.11 -11.61
C THR A 8 -6.32 -53.77 -10.61
N ASP A 9 -5.99 -52.99 -9.59
CA ASP A 9 -6.97 -52.42 -8.67
C ASP A 9 -7.77 -51.33 -9.40
N THR A 10 -9.05 -51.63 -9.63
CA THR A 10 -10.08 -50.69 -10.05
C THR A 10 -10.32 -49.71 -8.91
N ILE A 11 -9.75 -48.52 -9.01
CA ILE A 11 -10.08 -47.42 -8.09
C ILE A 11 -11.36 -46.77 -8.63
N ASP A 12 -12.49 -47.16 -8.05
CA ASP A 12 -13.75 -46.46 -8.21
C ASP A 12 -13.57 -45.04 -7.64
N ASN A 13 -13.47 -44.06 -8.53
CA ASN A 13 -13.56 -42.65 -8.18
C ASN A 13 -15.00 -42.37 -7.75
N GLU A 14 -15.27 -42.54 -6.46
CA GLU A 14 -16.42 -41.93 -5.80
C GLU A 14 -16.29 -40.41 -5.91
N PHE A 15 -17.00 -39.89 -6.89
CA PHE A 15 -17.27 -38.49 -7.15
C PHE A 15 -17.99 -37.90 -5.94
N PHE A 16 -17.22 -37.41 -4.97
CA PHE A 16 -17.75 -36.64 -3.84
C PHE A 16 -18.40 -35.36 -4.38
N ASN A 17 -19.73 -35.36 -4.44
CA ASN A 17 -20.55 -34.15 -4.58
C ASN A 17 -20.43 -33.34 -3.27
N GLU A 18 -19.42 -32.48 -3.16
CA GLU A 18 -19.21 -31.57 -2.03
C GLU A 18 -20.20 -30.36 -1.99
N ASP A 19 -21.11 -30.24 -2.97
CA ASP A 19 -22.00 -29.08 -3.08
C ASP A 19 -23.36 -29.20 -2.35
N ALA A 20 -23.57 -30.25 -1.55
CA ALA A 20 -24.83 -30.49 -0.85
C ALA A 20 -24.77 -30.34 0.68
N ILE A 21 -23.72 -29.70 1.23
CA ILE A 21 -23.79 -29.24 2.63
C ILE A 21 -24.74 -28.04 2.68
N SER A 22 -25.99 -28.35 2.97
CA SER A 22 -27.12 -27.44 3.10
C SER A 22 -26.76 -26.22 3.95
N LYS A 23 -27.04 -25.05 3.38
CA LYS A 23 -26.96 -23.73 4.07
C LYS A 23 -27.78 -23.66 5.37
N SER A 24 -28.64 -24.65 5.65
CA SER A 24 -29.41 -24.75 6.89
C SER A 24 -28.57 -25.14 8.11
N THR A 25 -27.49 -25.92 7.96
CA THR A 25 -26.70 -26.39 9.11
C THR A 25 -25.79 -25.29 9.68
N ILE A 26 -25.30 -24.37 8.83
CA ILE A 26 -24.48 -23.24 9.28
C ILE A 26 -25.33 -22.17 10.01
N GLN A 27 -26.64 -22.12 9.74
CA GLN A 27 -27.54 -21.18 10.41
C GLN A 27 -27.94 -21.61 11.83
N ALA A 28 -27.85 -22.90 12.15
CA ALA A 28 -28.16 -23.42 13.48
C ALA A 28 -27.04 -23.17 14.51
N LEU A 29 -25.77 -23.15 14.09
CA LEU A 29 -24.64 -22.92 15.01
C LEU A 29 -24.42 -21.45 15.37
N ASN A 30 -25.03 -20.51 14.65
CA ASN A 30 -24.92 -19.07 14.95
C ASN A 30 -25.97 -18.56 15.95
N ASN A 31 -26.97 -19.37 16.31
CA ASN A 31 -28.08 -18.93 17.18
C ASN A 31 -28.00 -19.47 18.62
N SER A 32 -26.93 -20.15 19.00
CA SER A 32 -26.79 -20.79 20.33
C SER A 32 -25.66 -20.21 21.19
N PHE A 33 -24.98 -19.14 20.76
CA PHE A 33 -24.00 -18.48 21.63
C PHE A 33 -24.73 -17.45 22.48
N ASP A 34 -25.20 -17.91 23.64
CA ASP A 34 -25.88 -17.12 24.66
C ASP A 34 -25.12 -15.83 24.96
N LYS A 35 -25.75 -14.73 24.56
CA LYS A 35 -25.23 -13.36 24.70
C LYS A 35 -25.06 -12.97 26.18
N GLU A 36 -25.72 -13.68 27.10
CA GLU A 36 -25.66 -13.41 28.54
C GLU A 36 -24.31 -13.79 29.18
N GLN A 37 -23.55 -14.77 28.64
CA GLN A 37 -22.23 -15.09 29.21
C GLN A 37 -21.11 -14.11 28.80
N LEU A 38 -21.33 -13.27 27.80
CA LEU A 38 -20.31 -12.32 27.34
C LEU A 38 -20.30 -11.03 28.16
N ASP A 39 -21.47 -10.60 28.67
CA ASP A 39 -21.58 -9.37 29.46
C ASP A 39 -21.02 -9.56 30.90
N GLU A 40 -20.99 -10.79 31.41
CA GLU A 40 -20.44 -11.09 32.75
C GLU A 40 -18.90 -11.07 32.83
N GLN A 41 -18.19 -11.04 31.69
CA GLN A 41 -16.73 -10.89 31.68
C GLN A 41 -16.23 -9.44 31.54
N ILE A 42 -17.13 -8.48 31.31
CA ILE A 42 -16.75 -7.07 31.08
C ILE A 42 -16.62 -6.28 32.39
N GLU A 43 -17.16 -6.78 33.50
CA GLU A 43 -17.07 -6.12 34.81
C GLU A 43 -15.87 -6.56 35.65
N ARG A 44 -14.75 -7.00 35.04
CA ARG A 44 -13.50 -7.05 35.82
C ARG A 44 -13.10 -5.61 36.13
N PRO A 45 -13.12 -5.18 37.41
CA PRO A 45 -12.70 -3.83 37.76
C PRO A 45 -11.27 -3.65 37.24
N PHE A 46 -11.03 -2.58 36.50
CA PHE A 46 -9.71 -2.13 36.11
C PHE A 46 -8.90 -1.94 37.40
N THR A 47 -8.19 -2.97 37.83
CA THR A 47 -7.20 -2.85 38.87
C THR A 47 -6.14 -1.89 38.33
N PRO A 48 -5.86 -0.76 39.00
CA PRO A 48 -4.90 0.23 38.53
C PRO A 48 -3.47 -0.33 38.62
N LEU A 49 -3.11 -1.19 37.66
CA LEU A 49 -1.77 -1.75 37.50
C LEU A 49 -0.77 -0.74 36.93
N ASP A 50 -1.26 0.41 36.45
CA ASP A 50 -0.42 1.41 35.79
C ASP A 50 0.45 2.23 36.77
N ALA A 51 0.19 2.16 38.08
CA ALA A 51 0.95 2.92 39.07
C ALA A 51 2.35 2.36 39.38
N GLN A 52 2.69 1.14 38.97
CA GLN A 52 4.01 0.54 39.26
C GLN A 52 5.04 0.67 38.12
N VAL A 53 4.65 1.18 36.95
CA VAL A 53 5.52 1.24 35.75
C VAL A 53 6.67 2.24 35.91
N ASP A 54 6.55 3.23 36.79
CA ASP A 54 7.59 4.25 37.01
C ASP A 54 8.85 3.73 37.73
N SER A 55 8.78 2.52 38.31
CA SER A 55 9.89 1.92 39.07
C SER A 55 10.86 1.08 38.23
N ILE A 56 10.58 0.88 36.93
CA ILE A 56 11.45 0.05 36.08
C ILE A 56 12.78 0.79 35.82
N PRO A 57 13.95 0.18 36.12
CA PRO A 57 15.25 0.81 35.91
C PRO A 57 15.47 1.16 34.43
N LYS A 58 15.90 2.40 34.20
CA LYS A 58 16.19 2.94 32.87
C LYS A 58 17.69 2.97 32.64
N GLU A 59 18.15 2.45 31.51
CA GLU A 59 19.55 2.49 31.11
C GLU A 59 19.78 3.69 30.17
N GLN A 60 20.92 4.37 30.30
CA GLN A 60 21.25 5.55 29.50
C GLN A 60 22.29 5.23 28.43
N CYS A 61 22.04 5.65 27.18
CA CYS A 61 23.01 5.53 26.10
C CYS A 61 24.22 6.45 26.34
N ARG A 62 25.43 5.89 26.26
CA ARG A 62 26.70 6.63 26.47
C ARG A 62 26.97 7.69 25.40
N PHE A 63 26.46 7.51 24.18
CA PHE A 63 26.72 8.42 23.05
C PHE A 63 25.71 9.58 22.97
N CYS A 64 24.40 9.29 23.03
CA CYS A 64 23.36 10.32 22.87
C CYS A 64 22.64 10.73 24.18
N LYS A 65 23.02 10.13 25.31
CA LYS A 65 22.46 10.42 26.66
C LYS A 65 20.95 10.18 26.80
N ARG A 66 20.30 9.44 25.88
CA ARG A 66 18.89 9.06 26.02
C ARG A 66 18.71 7.89 26.97
N GLN A 67 17.62 7.92 27.73
CA GLN A 67 17.21 6.83 28.62
C GLN A 67 16.26 5.88 27.89
N PHE A 68 16.46 4.58 28.09
CA PHE A 68 15.67 3.51 27.51
C PHE A 68 15.28 2.50 28.59
N PHE A 69 14.15 1.83 28.40
CA PHE A 69 13.80 0.64 29.17
C PHE A 69 14.71 -0.52 28.79
N GLN A 70 14.86 -1.47 29.72
CA GLN A 70 15.68 -2.67 29.54
C GLN A 70 15.32 -3.38 28.22
N GLY A 71 16.33 -3.76 27.44
CA GLY A 71 16.19 -4.35 26.10
C GLY A 71 16.11 -3.35 24.93
N LYS A 72 15.54 -2.15 25.12
CA LYS A 72 15.51 -1.13 24.04
C LYS A 72 16.86 -0.44 23.82
N LEU A 73 17.71 -0.39 24.86
CA LEU A 73 19.05 0.18 24.73
C LEU A 73 19.90 -0.60 23.73
N ALA A 74 19.86 -1.94 23.77
CA ALA A 74 20.62 -2.79 22.85
C ALA A 74 20.26 -2.52 21.38
N LEU A 75 18.97 -2.31 21.08
CA LEU A 75 18.52 -1.95 19.74
C LEU A 75 19.01 -0.56 19.32
N HIS A 76 18.99 0.41 20.24
CA HIS A 76 19.47 1.75 19.98
C HIS A 76 20.98 1.80 19.70
N LEU A 77 21.78 1.04 20.46
CA LEU A 77 23.24 0.97 20.30
C LEU A 77 23.66 0.41 18.93
N ARG A 78 22.81 -0.34 18.21
CA ARG A 78 23.08 -0.75 16.81
C ARG A 78 23.11 0.42 15.83
N SER A 79 22.47 1.54 16.18
CA SER A 79 22.29 2.71 15.32
C SER A 79 22.94 3.99 15.85
N CYS A 80 23.45 3.94 17.09
CA CYS A 80 24.02 5.08 17.79
C CYS A 80 25.44 4.73 18.19
N THR A 81 26.40 5.24 17.44
CA THR A 81 27.84 5.01 17.61
C THR A 81 28.54 6.30 18.05
N ALA A 82 29.82 6.21 18.40
CA ALA A 82 30.64 7.38 18.76
C ALA A 82 30.74 8.39 17.60
N ASP A 83 30.87 7.90 16.37
CA ASP A 83 31.01 8.73 15.17
C ASP A 83 29.66 9.29 14.68
N HIS A 84 28.57 8.58 14.98
CA HIS A 84 27.22 8.97 14.61
C HIS A 84 26.26 8.91 15.82
N PRO A 85 26.39 9.86 16.76
CA PRO A 85 25.43 9.96 17.86
C PRO A 85 24.07 10.31 17.27
N PHE A 86 23.04 9.55 17.66
CA PHE A 86 21.68 9.78 17.18
C PHE A 86 21.13 11.09 17.80
N LEU A 87 21.39 12.21 17.10
CA LEU A 87 20.89 13.52 17.47
C LEU A 87 19.37 13.45 17.49
N LYS A 88 18.77 13.68 18.66
CA LYS A 88 17.34 13.99 18.70
C LYS A 88 17.22 15.20 17.80
N LYS A 89 16.47 15.04 16.71
CA LYS A 89 15.80 16.18 16.09
C LYS A 89 15.07 16.78 17.28
N SER A 90 15.67 17.79 17.90
CA SER A 90 14.98 18.56 18.92
C SER A 90 13.66 18.85 18.25
N ASN A 91 12.56 18.52 18.92
CA ASN A 91 11.30 19.09 18.53
C ASN A 91 11.62 20.57 18.53
N LYS A 92 11.89 21.14 17.34
CA LYS A 92 12.04 22.56 17.16
C LYS A 92 10.75 23.02 17.77
N GLN A 93 10.84 23.58 18.98
CA GLN A 93 9.74 24.31 19.58
C GLN A 93 9.29 25.14 18.42
N LYS A 94 8.04 24.91 18.03
CA LYS A 94 7.44 25.49 16.85
C LYS A 94 7.41 26.97 17.17
N THR A 95 8.53 27.66 16.96
CA THR A 95 8.63 29.10 17.02
C THR A 95 7.50 29.52 16.11
N GLN A 96 6.51 30.15 16.72
CA GLN A 96 5.36 30.65 16.00
C GLN A 96 5.91 31.70 15.06
N LEU A 97 6.38 31.26 13.90
CA LEU A 97 6.56 32.12 12.75
C LEU A 97 5.16 32.71 12.52
N PRO A 98 5.03 34.04 12.54
CA PRO A 98 3.74 34.68 12.36
C PRO A 98 3.09 34.10 11.11
N LEU A 99 1.84 33.68 11.28
CA LEU A 99 1.02 32.99 10.30
C LEU A 99 0.67 33.94 9.15
N THR A 100 1.66 34.33 8.34
CA THR A 100 1.37 34.90 7.03
C THR A 100 0.82 33.75 6.19
N GLN A 101 -0.48 33.83 5.88
CA GLN A 101 -1.12 32.85 5.03
C GLN A 101 -0.33 32.80 3.71
N PRO A 102 0.26 31.65 3.34
CA PRO A 102 0.99 31.55 2.10
C PRO A 102 -0.02 31.80 0.98
N VAL A 103 0.15 32.90 0.25
CA VAL A 103 -0.65 33.23 -0.93
C VAL A 103 -0.51 32.06 -1.89
N ILE A 104 -1.59 31.31 -2.10
CA ILE A 104 -1.63 30.15 -2.98
C ILE A 104 -1.63 30.67 -4.41
N GLN A 105 -0.45 31.03 -4.92
CA GLN A 105 -0.30 31.32 -6.34
C GLN A 105 -0.28 30.00 -7.13
N PRO A 106 -0.99 29.93 -8.28
CA PRO A 106 -0.92 28.77 -9.16
C PRO A 106 0.49 28.62 -9.75
N CYS A 107 0.92 27.38 -10.02
CA CYS A 107 2.15 27.13 -10.76
C CYS A 107 2.05 27.73 -12.18
N PRO A 108 2.99 28.58 -12.65
CA PRO A 108 2.91 29.19 -13.98
C PRO A 108 3.05 28.16 -15.13
N TYR A 109 3.58 26.96 -14.86
CA TYR A 109 3.80 25.93 -15.86
C TYR A 109 2.67 24.90 -16.00
N CYS A 110 1.92 24.64 -14.92
CA CYS A 110 0.86 23.62 -14.95
C CYS A 110 -0.46 24.03 -14.27
N HIS A 111 -0.53 25.26 -13.76
CA HIS A 111 -1.69 25.86 -13.07
C HIS A 111 -2.23 25.11 -11.84
N LYS A 112 -1.57 24.04 -11.36
CA LYS A 112 -1.99 23.31 -10.16
C LYS A 112 -1.71 24.13 -8.90
N LYS A 113 -2.73 24.23 -8.03
CA LYS A 113 -2.64 24.85 -6.71
C LYS A 113 -2.02 23.85 -5.73
N LEU A 114 -0.76 24.07 -5.35
CA LEU A 114 -0.02 23.19 -4.45
C LEU A 114 0.44 23.96 -3.22
N ARG A 115 0.43 23.28 -2.06
CA ARG A 115 0.78 23.86 -0.76
C ARG A 115 2.23 24.33 -0.66
N ASN A 116 3.09 23.88 -1.58
CA ASN A 116 4.52 24.13 -1.58
C ASN A 116 4.98 24.50 -3.00
N HIS A 117 4.66 25.73 -3.42
CA HIS A 117 4.84 26.22 -4.78
C HIS A 117 6.30 26.15 -5.25
N GLN A 118 7.26 26.52 -4.40
CA GLN A 118 8.70 26.47 -4.73
C GLN A 118 9.20 25.07 -5.11
N ILE A 119 8.89 24.06 -4.29
CA ILE A 119 9.33 22.68 -4.55
C ILE A 119 8.68 22.14 -5.82
N HIS A 120 7.42 22.48 -6.05
CA HIS A 120 6.72 22.05 -7.25
C HIS A 120 7.25 22.75 -8.51
N ALA A 121 7.50 24.06 -8.46
CA ALA A 121 8.02 24.82 -9.60
C ALA A 121 9.35 24.24 -10.08
N LEU A 122 10.29 23.93 -9.17
CA LEU A 122 11.56 23.28 -9.50
C LEU A 122 11.36 21.92 -10.17
N LYS A 123 10.44 21.09 -9.64
CA LYS A 123 10.11 19.79 -10.24
C LYS A 123 9.36 19.90 -11.57
N CYS A 124 8.60 20.97 -11.76
CA CYS A 124 7.85 21.22 -12.99
C CYS A 124 8.76 21.69 -14.11
N LEU A 125 9.77 22.52 -13.78
CA LEU A 125 10.86 22.91 -14.67
C LEU A 125 11.75 21.73 -15.06
N ALA A 126 12.07 20.85 -14.11
CA ALA A 126 12.94 19.69 -14.35
C ALA A 126 12.26 18.53 -15.08
N ARG A 127 10.95 18.61 -15.36
CA ARG A 127 10.29 17.64 -16.24
C ARG A 127 10.52 18.09 -17.69
N PRO A 128 11.42 17.43 -18.46
CA PRO A 128 11.50 17.70 -19.89
C PRO A 128 10.11 17.48 -20.48
N LYS A 129 9.69 18.46 -21.28
CA LYS A 129 8.35 18.58 -21.84
C LYS A 129 7.90 17.24 -22.44
N ALA A 130 7.00 16.55 -21.75
CA ALA A 130 6.26 15.43 -22.32
C ALA A 130 5.36 15.85 -23.50
N LEU A 131 5.36 17.14 -23.87
CA LEU A 131 4.69 17.68 -25.06
C LEU A 131 5.41 17.36 -26.37
N ASP A 132 6.71 17.01 -26.37
CA ASP A 132 7.38 16.61 -27.62
C ASP A 132 6.97 15.20 -28.08
N LYS A 133 6.41 14.36 -27.18
CA LYS A 133 5.88 13.04 -27.56
C LYS A 133 4.60 13.11 -28.40
N TYR A 134 3.91 14.24 -28.45
CA TYR A 134 2.70 14.39 -29.27
C TYR A 134 2.96 15.06 -30.62
N LYS A 135 4.14 15.63 -30.85
CA LYS A 135 4.53 16.10 -32.19
C LYS A 135 5.02 14.98 -33.11
N VAL A 136 5.58 13.91 -32.55
CA VAL A 136 6.07 12.77 -33.36
C VAL A 136 4.92 11.91 -33.91
N ILE A 137 3.74 11.90 -33.28
CA ILE A 137 2.59 11.12 -33.78
C ILE A 137 1.91 11.82 -34.98
N ALA A 138 2.04 13.15 -35.11
CA ALA A 138 1.49 13.86 -36.26
C ALA A 138 2.34 13.72 -37.53
N SER A 139 3.62 13.36 -37.41
CA SER A 139 4.53 13.21 -38.56
C SER A 139 4.60 11.78 -39.11
N ILE A 140 4.04 10.78 -38.41
CA ILE A 140 4.04 9.39 -38.89
C ILE A 140 2.85 9.10 -39.82
N ASN A 141 1.79 9.92 -39.79
CA ASN A 141 0.61 9.72 -40.63
C ASN A 141 0.68 10.34 -42.03
N GLU A 142 1.75 11.06 -42.38
CA GLU A 142 1.94 11.63 -43.73
C GLU A 142 3.01 10.91 -44.57
N GLU A 143 3.82 10.03 -43.97
CA GLU A 143 4.80 9.21 -44.71
C GLU A 143 4.25 7.82 -45.09
N GLU A 144 3.08 7.41 -44.58
CA GLU A 144 2.49 6.09 -44.85
C GLU A 144 1.76 6.01 -46.22
N GLU A 145 1.51 7.13 -46.91
CA GLU A 145 0.91 7.14 -48.27
C GLU A 145 1.92 7.26 -49.43
N ALA A 146 3.22 7.47 -49.14
CA ALA A 146 4.24 7.58 -50.19
C ALA A 146 5.04 6.27 -50.44
N ASP A 147 4.95 5.28 -49.54
CA ASP A 147 5.83 4.10 -49.57
C ASP A 147 5.18 2.80 -50.13
N GLU A 148 3.95 2.87 -50.66
CA GLU A 148 3.32 1.69 -51.30
C GLU A 148 3.76 1.47 -52.77
N THR A 149 4.65 2.31 -53.32
CA THR A 149 5.18 2.15 -54.70
C THR A 149 6.66 1.74 -54.78
N LEU A 150 7.33 1.47 -53.65
CA LEU A 150 8.78 1.18 -53.63
C LEU A 150 9.13 -0.18 -52.97
N LEU A 151 8.15 -1.07 -52.82
CA LEU A 151 8.35 -2.41 -52.24
C LEU A 151 8.57 -3.53 -53.28
N GLN A 152 8.71 -3.21 -54.57
CA GLN A 152 8.92 -4.21 -55.63
C GLN A 152 10.39 -4.33 -56.11
N GLU A 153 11.34 -3.53 -55.62
CA GLU A 153 12.73 -3.54 -56.15
C GLU A 153 13.86 -3.93 -55.17
N LEU A 154 13.62 -4.09 -53.87
CA LEU A 154 14.69 -4.38 -52.90
C LEU A 154 14.89 -5.88 -52.55
N SER A 155 14.28 -6.80 -53.32
CA SER A 155 14.45 -8.25 -53.13
C SER A 155 15.77 -8.82 -53.69
N SER A 156 16.70 -7.99 -54.19
CA SER A 156 17.87 -8.47 -54.96
C SER A 156 19.24 -7.99 -54.48
N SER A 157 19.46 -7.68 -53.20
CA SER A 157 20.85 -7.73 -52.66
C SER A 157 20.90 -7.59 -51.14
N GLN A 158 21.37 -8.64 -50.45
CA GLN A 158 22.06 -8.46 -49.18
C GLN A 158 23.36 -9.27 -49.17
N PRO A 159 24.51 -8.62 -48.91
CA PRO A 159 25.67 -9.30 -48.38
C PRO A 159 25.52 -9.50 -46.86
N THR A 160 25.83 -10.72 -46.46
CA THR A 160 26.04 -11.23 -45.11
C THR A 160 27.03 -10.40 -44.31
N PHE A 161 26.63 -9.77 -43.20
CA PHE A 161 27.46 -9.62 -41.98
C PHE A 161 26.57 -9.21 -40.79
N LEU A 162 25.97 -10.22 -40.14
CA LEU A 162 25.34 -10.01 -38.83
C LEU A 162 26.41 -10.02 -37.72
N PRO A 163 26.51 -8.97 -36.88
CA PRO A 163 27.30 -9.01 -35.66
C PRO A 163 26.69 -10.03 -34.69
N LYS A 164 27.53 -10.88 -34.09
CA LYS A 164 27.17 -11.86 -33.06
C LYS A 164 26.59 -11.17 -31.83
N ILE A 165 25.29 -10.89 -31.85
CA ILE A 165 24.50 -10.66 -30.64
C ILE A 165 24.41 -12.02 -29.96
N LYS A 166 25.10 -12.16 -28.82
CA LYS A 166 24.95 -13.31 -27.92
C LYS A 166 23.46 -13.46 -27.63
N GLN A 167 22.83 -14.45 -28.26
CA GLN A 167 21.48 -14.86 -27.96
C GLN A 167 21.43 -15.18 -26.47
N ARG A 168 20.74 -14.32 -25.73
CA ARG A 168 20.39 -14.56 -24.34
C ARG A 168 19.39 -15.71 -24.40
N PRO A 169 19.65 -16.86 -23.75
CA PRO A 169 18.78 -18.01 -23.85
C PRO A 169 17.38 -17.60 -23.44
N GLU A 170 16.46 -17.73 -24.39
CA GLU A 170 15.06 -17.41 -24.22
C GLU A 170 14.51 -18.48 -23.28
N ASN A 171 14.44 -18.12 -22.00
CA ASN A 171 13.90 -18.95 -20.95
C ASN A 171 12.38 -18.98 -21.12
N LEU A 172 11.94 -19.72 -22.14
CA LEU A 172 10.56 -19.91 -22.60
C LEU A 172 9.75 -20.83 -21.68
N LEU A 173 10.19 -21.08 -20.44
CA LEU A 173 9.28 -21.52 -19.39
C LEU A 173 8.58 -20.28 -18.81
N SER A 174 7.69 -19.71 -19.60
CA SER A 174 6.60 -18.84 -19.14
C SER A 174 5.66 -19.66 -18.27
N ARG A 175 6.14 -20.00 -17.08
CA ARG A 175 5.39 -20.66 -16.02
C ARG A 175 4.26 -19.70 -15.68
N SER A 176 3.07 -19.95 -16.23
CA SER A 176 1.90 -19.12 -16.03
C SER A 176 1.67 -18.98 -14.54
N VAL A 177 2.04 -17.83 -13.97
CA VAL A 177 1.93 -17.63 -12.54
C VAL A 177 0.43 -17.51 -12.24
N PRO A 178 -0.11 -18.32 -11.30
CA PRO A 178 -1.53 -18.28 -10.98
C PRO A 178 -1.93 -16.86 -10.56
N ILE A 179 -2.97 -16.34 -11.23
CA ILE A 179 -3.58 -15.04 -10.95
C ILE A 179 -4.76 -15.28 -10.01
N VAL A 180 -4.73 -14.64 -8.84
CA VAL A 180 -5.77 -14.76 -7.81
C VAL A 180 -6.55 -13.44 -7.71
N LYS A 181 -7.87 -13.52 -7.56
CA LYS A 181 -8.76 -12.36 -7.35
C LYS A 181 -8.95 -12.10 -5.86
N CYS A 182 -8.83 -10.85 -5.42
CA CYS A 182 -9.13 -10.46 -4.05
C CYS A 182 -10.63 -10.55 -3.77
N PRO A 183 -11.10 -11.25 -2.72
CA PRO A 183 -12.54 -11.39 -2.43
C PRO A 183 -13.20 -10.07 -2.01
N SER A 184 -12.43 -9.14 -1.42
CA SER A 184 -12.98 -7.87 -0.90
C SER A 184 -13.09 -6.75 -1.93
N CYS A 185 -12.19 -6.69 -2.92
CA CYS A 185 -12.19 -5.62 -3.93
C CYS A 185 -12.13 -6.10 -5.39
N GLN A 186 -12.12 -7.42 -5.61
CA GLN A 186 -12.16 -8.09 -6.92
C GLN A 186 -10.97 -7.82 -7.86
N LYS A 187 -9.92 -7.12 -7.40
CA LYS A 187 -8.68 -6.92 -8.16
C LYS A 187 -7.88 -8.21 -8.31
N THR A 188 -7.26 -8.40 -9.47
CA THR A 188 -6.40 -9.54 -9.81
C THR A 188 -4.94 -9.27 -9.45
N PHE A 189 -4.26 -10.25 -8.87
CA PHE A 189 -2.86 -10.17 -8.49
C PHE A 189 -2.14 -11.50 -8.71
N GLU A 190 -0.81 -11.44 -8.85
CA GLU A 190 0.05 -12.60 -8.67
C GLU A 190 -0.08 -13.13 -7.23
N GLN A 191 0.00 -14.45 -7.02
CA GLN A 191 -0.30 -15.07 -5.71
C GLN A 191 0.43 -14.42 -4.51
N LYS A 192 1.73 -14.16 -4.62
CA LYS A 192 2.52 -13.48 -3.57
C LYS A 192 2.05 -12.04 -3.29
N ALA A 193 1.55 -11.35 -4.32
CA ALA A 193 1.00 -10.00 -4.20
C ALA A 193 -0.44 -10.04 -3.66
N ALA A 194 -1.22 -11.07 -4.00
CA ALA A 194 -2.56 -11.31 -3.50
C ALA A 194 -2.56 -11.42 -1.98
N ASP A 195 -1.65 -12.21 -1.39
CA ASP A 195 -1.59 -12.41 0.07
C ASP A 195 -1.38 -11.08 0.84
N LYS A 196 -0.43 -10.27 0.38
CA LYS A 196 -0.17 -8.94 0.96
C LYS A 196 -1.35 -8.00 0.77
N HIS A 197 -1.97 -8.06 -0.41
CA HIS A 197 -3.12 -7.23 -0.72
C HIS A 197 -4.34 -7.60 0.13
N ILE A 198 -4.66 -8.88 0.30
CA ILE A 198 -5.83 -9.36 1.04
C ILE A 198 -5.79 -8.87 2.49
N GLN A 199 -4.63 -8.94 3.15
CA GLN A 199 -4.47 -8.44 4.53
C GLN A 199 -4.74 -6.93 4.65
N LEU A 200 -4.22 -6.13 3.70
CA LEU A 200 -4.43 -4.68 3.68
C LEU A 200 -5.85 -4.31 3.27
N CYS A 201 -6.41 -5.03 2.29
CA CYS A 201 -7.75 -4.81 1.78
C CYS A 201 -8.77 -5.12 2.87
N PHE A 202 -8.63 -6.23 3.60
CA PHE A 202 -9.51 -6.56 4.72
C PHE A 202 -9.52 -5.45 5.77
N ARG A 203 -8.34 -4.96 6.17
CA ARG A 203 -8.20 -3.84 7.13
C ARG A 203 -8.85 -2.53 6.63
N MET A 204 -8.83 -2.28 5.32
CA MET A 204 -9.45 -1.08 4.74
C MET A 204 -10.97 -1.26 4.48
N SER A 205 -11.40 -2.48 4.18
CA SER A 205 -12.78 -2.83 3.85
C SER A 205 -13.64 -3.09 5.09
N SER A 206 -13.05 -3.42 6.25
CA SER A 206 -13.76 -3.78 7.49
C SER A 206 -14.52 -2.63 8.17
N GLY A 207 -15.04 -1.66 7.41
CA GLY A 207 -16.06 -0.71 7.86
C GLY A 207 -15.60 0.36 8.84
N ASN A 208 -14.48 0.14 9.53
CA ASN A 208 -13.73 1.19 10.21
C ASN A 208 -12.99 2.03 9.17
N LYS A 209 -13.76 2.70 8.31
CA LYS A 209 -13.45 4.08 8.00
C LYS A 209 -13.27 4.70 9.38
N PHE A 210 -12.02 4.84 9.83
CA PHE A 210 -11.69 5.71 10.93
C PHE A 210 -12.28 7.04 10.48
N GLN A 211 -13.51 7.30 10.90
CA GLN A 211 -14.15 8.57 10.74
C GLN A 211 -13.24 9.44 11.58
N ARG A 212 -12.24 10.05 10.92
CA ARG A 212 -11.26 10.88 11.59
C ARG A 212 -12.11 11.92 12.27
N SER A 213 -12.28 11.77 13.57
CA SER A 213 -13.15 12.62 14.35
C SER A 213 -12.58 14.01 14.19
N VAL A 214 -13.32 14.84 13.47
CA VAL A 214 -12.89 16.20 13.22
C VAL A 214 -13.31 16.98 14.45
N PHE A 215 -12.36 17.66 15.07
CA PHE A 215 -12.65 18.56 16.19
C PHE A 215 -12.73 20.01 15.70
N CYS A 216 -13.58 20.80 16.36
CA CYS A 216 -13.69 22.22 16.07
C CYS A 216 -12.39 22.92 16.47
N THR A 217 -11.79 23.69 15.57
CA THR A 217 -10.57 24.46 15.86
C THR A 217 -10.80 25.60 16.86
N ASN A 218 -12.07 25.98 17.09
CA ASN A 218 -12.42 27.05 18.02
C ASN A 218 -12.75 26.53 19.43
N CYS A 219 -13.64 25.55 19.54
CA CYS A 219 -14.14 25.08 20.84
C CYS A 219 -13.72 23.66 21.20
N GLY A 220 -13.02 22.95 20.31
CA GLY A 220 -12.54 21.57 20.58
C GLY A 220 -13.62 20.48 20.55
N SER A 221 -14.91 20.81 20.35
CA SER A 221 -15.96 19.79 20.32
C SER A 221 -15.90 18.93 19.05
N LYS A 222 -16.35 17.68 19.15
CA LYS A 222 -16.38 16.72 18.04
C LYS A 222 -17.46 17.13 17.03
N LEU A 223 -17.06 17.40 15.79
CA LEU A 223 -18.01 17.65 14.70
C LEU A 223 -18.60 16.34 14.22
N ALA A 224 -19.90 16.34 13.98
CA ALA A 224 -20.55 15.30 13.19
C ALA A 224 -19.99 15.32 11.76
N ASN A 225 -19.89 14.14 11.15
CA ASN A 225 -19.31 14.00 9.81
C ASN A 225 -20.10 14.84 8.80
N ASN A 226 -19.37 15.52 7.91
CA ASN A 226 -19.92 16.34 6.83
C ASN A 226 -20.73 17.58 7.25
N HIS A 227 -20.73 17.98 8.53
CA HIS A 227 -21.34 19.25 8.93
C HIS A 227 -20.42 20.44 8.61
N LYS A 228 -21.02 21.47 8.00
CA LYS A 228 -20.34 22.73 7.62
C LYS A 228 -20.08 23.66 8.82
N TYR A 229 -20.88 23.51 9.88
CA TYR A 229 -20.84 24.33 11.09
C TYR A 229 -20.70 23.45 12.34
N CYS A 230 -20.03 23.98 13.36
CA CYS A 230 -19.89 23.31 14.65
C CYS A 230 -21.19 23.40 15.45
N GLY A 231 -21.76 22.26 15.87
CA GLY A 231 -22.99 22.25 16.68
C GLY A 231 -22.88 22.99 18.01
N SER A 232 -21.69 22.97 18.64
CA SER A 232 -21.50 23.63 19.95
C SER A 232 -21.27 25.15 19.89
N CYS A 233 -20.62 25.67 18.84
CA CYS A 233 -20.23 27.09 18.78
C CYS A 233 -20.77 27.84 17.56
N GLY A 234 -21.50 27.17 16.67
CA GLY A 234 -22.07 27.76 15.44
C GLY A 234 -21.07 28.18 14.37
N ARG A 235 -19.76 28.16 14.64
CA ARG A 235 -18.75 28.64 13.68
C ARG A 235 -18.55 27.68 12.52
N LYS A 236 -18.33 28.25 11.33
CA LYS A 236 -18.04 27.52 10.09
C LYS A 236 -16.66 26.89 10.16
N ARG A 237 -16.54 25.68 9.62
CA ARG A 237 -15.26 24.98 9.48
C ARG A 237 -14.41 25.69 8.40
N LEU A 238 -13.20 26.13 8.78
CA LEU A 238 -12.19 26.66 7.87
C LEU A 238 -11.48 25.53 7.10
#